data_AF-A0A7K3TG73-F1
#
_entry.id   AF-A0A7K3TG73-F1
#
_cell.length_a   1.000
_cell.length_b   1.000
_cell.length_c   1.000
_cell.angle_alpha   90.00
_cell.angle_beta   90.00
_cell.angle_gamma   90.00
#
_symmetry.space_group_name_H-M   'P 1'
#
loop_
_entity.id
_entity.type
_entity.pdbx_description
1 polymer ?
#
loop_
_entity_poly.entity_id
_entity_poly.type
_entity_poly.pdbx_seq_one_letter_code
_entity_poly.pdbx_strand_id
1 'polypeptide(L)'
;MRFLGNVLWIVLGGLFIAVEWATVGLLLCLTVVGIPLGLQAFKMAGLTLTPFGATVEYGGGLGSALANLVWVVLAGWWLALSYVLAGLANCVTVIGIPFGIQSFKMAKLALFPFGADVR
;
A
#
# COMPACT_ATOMS: atom_id res chain seq x y z
N MET A 1 -0.15 -21.30 -1.10
CA MET A 1 -1.26 -20.34 -0.89
C MET A 1 -1.08 -18.97 -1.56
N ARG A 2 0.14 -18.58 -1.97
CA ARG A 2 0.42 -17.25 -2.58
C ARG A 2 -0.41 -16.96 -3.83
N PHE A 3 -0.53 -17.90 -4.76
CA PHE A 3 -1.26 -17.70 -6.02
C PHE A 3 -2.76 -17.47 -5.83
N LEU A 4 -3.47 -18.40 -5.18
CA LEU A 4 -4.91 -18.26 -4.92
C LEU A 4 -5.25 -17.00 -4.13
N GLY A 5 -4.47 -16.70 -3.08
CA GLY A 5 -4.68 -15.51 -2.26
C GLY A 5 -4.51 -14.21 -3.06
N ASN A 6 -3.48 -14.12 -3.91
CA ASN A 6 -3.27 -12.96 -4.78
C ASN A 6 -4.40 -12.83 -5.83
N VAL A 7 -4.87 -13.94 -6.40
CA VAL A 7 -5.98 -13.90 -7.36
C VAL A 7 -7.27 -13.40 -6.72
N LEU A 8 -7.66 -13.96 -5.56
CA LEU A 8 -8.84 -13.49 -4.82
C LEU A 8 -8.69 -12.02 -4.41
N TRP A 9 -7.51 -11.62 -3.94
CA TRP A 9 -7.22 -10.25 -3.55
C TRP A 9 -7.39 -9.24 -4.68
N ILE A 10 -6.86 -9.55 -5.87
CA ILE A 10 -7.00 -8.71 -7.06
C ILE A 10 -8.48 -8.47 -7.37
N VAL A 11 -9.31 -9.53 -7.29
CA VAL A 11 -10.76 -9.46 -7.54
C VAL A 11 -11.51 -8.70 -6.44
N LEU A 12 -11.10 -8.86 -5.18
CA LEU A 12 -11.76 -8.26 -4.00
C LEU A 12 -11.46 -6.77 -3.78
N GLY A 13 -10.66 -6.14 -4.64
CA GLY A 13 -10.36 -4.70 -4.55
C GLY A 13 -8.88 -4.35 -4.63
N GLY A 14 -7.99 -5.33 -4.56
CA GLY A 14 -6.55 -5.11 -4.61
C GLY A 14 -6.07 -4.42 -5.88
N LEU A 15 -6.71 -4.70 -7.02
CA LEU A 15 -6.38 -4.05 -8.30
C LEU A 15 -6.69 -2.56 -8.27
N PHE A 16 -7.83 -2.16 -7.72
CA PHE A 16 -8.25 -0.76 -7.64
C PHE A 16 -7.23 0.05 -6.82
N ILE A 17 -6.83 -0.47 -5.66
CA ILE A 17 -5.86 0.22 -4.79
C ILE A 17 -4.47 0.23 -5.43
N ALA A 18 -4.08 -0.83 -6.16
CA ALA A 18 -2.82 -0.83 -6.92
C ALA A 18 -2.80 0.26 -8.02
N VAL A 19 -3.94 0.50 -8.67
CA VAL A 19 -4.09 1.60 -9.65
C VAL A 19 -4.04 2.95 -8.93
N GLU A 20 -4.64 3.10 -7.75
CA GLU A 20 -4.51 4.32 -6.93
C GLU A 20 -3.04 4.62 -6.59
N TRP A 21 -2.26 3.61 -6.20
CA TRP A 21 -0.82 3.77 -5.99
C TRP A 21 -0.06 4.19 -7.27
N ALA A 22 -0.38 3.58 -8.40
CA ALA A 22 0.25 3.90 -9.68
C ALA A 22 -0.09 5.32 -10.14
N THR A 23 -1.33 5.76 -9.94
CA THR A 23 -1.78 7.11 -10.29
C THR A 23 -1.14 8.16 -9.39
N VAL A 24 -1.09 7.94 -8.06
CA VAL A 24 -0.34 8.80 -7.12
C VAL A 24 1.14 8.85 -7.49
N GLY A 25 1.74 7.70 -7.83
CA GLY A 25 3.11 7.62 -8.29
C GLY A 25 3.37 8.47 -9.53
N LEU A 26 2.50 8.37 -10.53
CA LEU A 26 2.58 9.14 -11.76
C LEU A 26 2.45 10.65 -11.49
N LEU A 27 1.49 11.05 -10.66
CA LEU A 27 1.26 12.45 -10.29
C LEU A 27 2.48 13.04 -9.55
N LEU A 28 3.06 12.31 -8.61
CA LEU A 28 4.25 12.77 -7.89
C LEU A 28 5.48 12.87 -8.80
N CYS A 29 5.60 11.97 -9.78
CA CYS A 29 6.64 12.02 -10.80
C CYS A 29 6.54 13.22 -11.75
N LEU A 30 5.41 13.93 -11.82
CA LEU A 30 5.30 15.19 -12.58
C LEU A 30 6.12 16.33 -11.95
N THR A 31 6.49 16.20 -10.67
CA THR A 31 7.27 17.19 -9.95
C THR A 31 8.68 16.66 -9.69
N VAL A 32 9.72 17.47 -9.95
CA VAL A 32 11.13 17.05 -9.73
C VAL A 32 11.37 16.60 -8.29
N VAL A 33 10.74 17.27 -7.32
CA VAL A 33 10.84 16.96 -5.89
C VAL A 33 10.07 15.68 -5.52
N GLY A 34 8.97 15.38 -6.23
CA GLY A 34 8.11 14.23 -5.97
C GLY A 34 8.57 12.92 -6.60
N ILE A 35 9.49 12.93 -7.57
CA ILE A 35 10.07 11.73 -8.21
C ILE A 35 10.47 10.64 -7.21
N PRO A 36 11.25 10.90 -6.13
CA PRO A 36 11.61 9.86 -5.18
C PRO A 36 10.40 9.26 -4.44
N LEU A 37 9.39 10.08 -4.13
CA LEU A 37 8.15 9.61 -3.51
C LEU A 37 7.29 8.81 -4.50
N GLY A 38 7.23 9.25 -5.76
CA GLY A 38 6.51 8.57 -6.82
C GLY A 38 7.10 7.19 -7.14
N LEU A 39 8.43 7.07 -7.16
CA LEU A 39 9.10 5.77 -7.34
C LEU A 39 8.77 4.81 -6.19
N GLN A 40 8.71 5.30 -4.95
CA GLN A 40 8.26 4.48 -3.82
C GLN A 40 6.80 4.05 -4.00
N ALA A 41 5.92 4.96 -4.44
CA ALA A 41 4.52 4.65 -4.70
C ALA A 41 4.35 3.52 -5.75
N PHE A 42 5.14 3.51 -6.82
CA PHE A 42 5.14 2.42 -7.81
C PHE A 42 5.57 1.07 -7.22
N LYS A 43 6.54 1.05 -6.30
CA LYS A 43 6.91 -0.19 -5.59
C LYS A 43 5.76 -0.72 -4.75
N MET A 44 5.05 0.18 -4.05
CA MET A 44 3.88 -0.20 -3.26
C MET A 44 2.72 -0.65 -4.14
N ALA A 45 2.55 -0.09 -5.34
CA ALA A 45 1.59 -0.59 -6.33
C ALA A 45 1.87 -2.06 -6.66
N GLY A 46 3.14 -2.39 -6.92
CA GLY A 46 3.58 -3.77 -7.17
C GLY A 46 3.31 -4.71 -5.99
N LEU A 47 3.65 -4.28 -4.77
CA LEU A 47 3.35 -5.04 -3.55
C LEU A 47 1.84 -5.24 -3.36
N THR A 48 1.04 -4.25 -3.73
CA THR A 48 -0.43 -4.30 -3.61
C THR A 48 -1.05 -5.27 -4.60
N LEU A 49 -0.46 -5.49 -5.77
CA LEU A 49 -0.94 -6.51 -6.69
C LEU A 49 -0.74 -7.93 -6.13
N THR A 50 0.39 -8.17 -5.46
CA THR A 50 0.74 -9.50 -4.94
C THR A 50 1.22 -9.45 -3.49
N PRO A 51 0.34 -9.13 -2.53
CA PRO A 51 0.76 -8.92 -1.15
C PRO A 51 0.96 -10.23 -0.39
N PHE A 52 0.43 -11.37 -0.88
CA PHE A 52 0.53 -12.65 -0.19
C PHE A 52 1.90 -13.29 -0.39
N GLY A 53 2.59 -13.50 0.73
CA GLY A 53 3.93 -14.07 0.80
C GLY A 53 5.04 -13.06 0.53
N ALA A 54 4.74 -11.76 0.52
CA ALA A 54 5.74 -10.72 0.71
C ALA A 54 5.94 -10.51 2.22
N THR A 55 7.19 -10.31 2.63
CA THR A 55 7.57 -10.01 4.01
C THR A 55 8.00 -8.56 4.10
N VAL A 56 7.42 -7.84 5.06
CA VAL A 56 7.69 -6.41 5.26
C VAL A 56 8.47 -6.25 6.56
N GLU A 57 9.73 -5.89 6.44
CA GLU A 57 10.59 -5.53 7.58
C GLU A 57 10.62 -4.00 7.71
N TYR A 58 10.19 -3.49 8.86
CA TYR A 58 10.27 -2.06 9.14
C TYR A 58 11.66 -1.76 9.70
N GLY A 59 12.48 -1.04 8.93
CA GLY A 59 13.82 -0.59 9.28
C GLY A 59 14.06 0.80 8.68
N GLY A 60 14.16 1.82 9.53
CA GLY A 60 14.28 3.20 9.09
C GLY A 60 14.99 4.10 10.10
N GLY A 61 15.73 5.08 9.60
CA GLY A 61 16.35 6.14 10.40
C GLY A 61 15.60 7.47 10.32
N LEU A 62 16.19 8.53 10.86
CA LEU A 62 15.58 9.87 10.92
C LEU A 62 15.06 10.37 9.55
N GLY A 63 15.80 10.08 8.48
CA GLY A 63 15.41 10.45 7.11
C GLY A 63 14.11 9.78 6.64
N SER A 64 13.85 8.53 7.02
CA SER A 64 12.60 7.83 6.69
C SER A 64 11.40 8.39 7.45
N ALA A 65 11.59 8.82 8.70
CA ALA A 65 10.55 9.46 9.49
C ALA A 65 10.12 10.81 8.88
N LEU A 66 11.09 11.62 8.43
CA LEU A 66 10.83 12.89 7.75
C LEU A 66 10.12 12.68 6.40
N ALA A 67 10.57 11.69 5.60
CA ALA A 67 9.92 11.34 4.35
C ALA A 67 8.47 10.84 4.56
N ASN A 68 8.24 10.00 5.58
CA ASN A 68 6.91 9.55 5.97
C ASN A 68 6.03 10.72 6.41
N LEU A 69 6.55 11.71 7.13
CA LEU A 69 5.77 12.88 7.54
C LEU A 69 5.27 13.68 6.33
N VAL A 70 6.15 13.96 5.36
CA VAL A 70 5.78 14.63 4.11
C VAL A 70 4.78 13.79 3.32
N TRP A 71 5.03 12.49 3.23
CA TRP A 71 4.18 11.55 2.52
C TRP A 71 2.77 11.46 3.08
N VAL A 72 2.63 11.33 4.40
CA VAL A 72 1.32 11.23 5.07
C VAL A 72 0.48 12.45 4.74
N VAL A 73 1.05 13.65 4.71
CA VAL A 73 0.32 14.89 4.38
C VAL A 73 -0.08 14.94 2.90
N LEU A 74 0.78 14.47 1.99
CA LEU A 74 0.55 14.57 0.55
C LEU A 74 -0.38 13.51 -0.03
N ALA A 75 -0.22 12.24 0.37
CA ALA A 75 -0.90 11.12 -0.27
C ALA A 75 -1.17 9.92 0.65
N GLY A 76 -0.36 9.74 1.69
CA GLY A 76 -0.39 8.53 2.53
C GLY A 76 -1.73 8.30 3.24
N TRP A 77 -2.39 9.37 3.71
CA TRP A 77 -3.66 9.20 4.44
C TRP A 77 -4.82 8.79 3.53
N TRP A 78 -4.89 9.31 2.30
CA TRP A 78 -5.91 8.90 1.33
C TRP A 78 -5.76 7.44 0.95
N LEU A 79 -4.55 6.99 0.63
CA LEU A 79 -4.27 5.59 0.27
C LEU A 79 -4.54 4.65 1.44
N ALA A 80 -4.15 5.03 2.66
CA ALA A 80 -4.43 4.25 3.85
C ALA A 80 -5.95 4.13 4.11
N LEU A 81 -6.71 5.20 3.86
CA LEU A 81 -8.16 5.18 3.96
C LEU A 81 -8.79 4.21 2.95
N SER A 82 -8.31 4.19 1.69
CA SER A 82 -8.76 3.20 0.69
C SER A 82 -8.61 1.76 1.19
N TYR A 83 -7.48 1.43 1.81
CA TYR A 83 -7.26 0.12 2.41
C TYR A 83 -8.16 -0.15 3.62
N VAL A 84 -8.40 0.84 4.47
CA VAL A 84 -9.30 0.69 5.62
C VAL A 84 -10.73 0.41 5.14
N LEU A 85 -11.21 1.16 4.14
CA LEU A 85 -12.54 0.98 3.56
C LEU A 85 -12.67 -0.39 2.87
N ALA A 86 -11.68 -0.77 2.05
CA ALA A 86 -11.65 -2.10 1.44
C ALA A 86 -11.55 -3.22 2.48
N GLY A 87 -10.82 -2.97 3.57
CA GLY A 87 -10.70 -3.91 4.69
C GLY A 87 -12.02 -4.13 5.40
N LEU A 88 -12.72 -3.05 5.74
CA LEU A 88 -14.05 -3.08 6.33
C LEU A 88 -15.06 -3.78 5.41
N ALA A 89 -15.07 -3.46 4.11
CA ALA A 89 -15.94 -4.10 3.14
C ALA A 89 -15.71 -5.61 3.05
N ASN A 90 -14.45 -6.05 3.04
CA ASN A 90 -14.12 -7.48 3.03
C ASN A 90 -14.49 -8.19 4.35
N CYS A 91 -14.36 -7.50 5.49
CA CYS A 91 -14.75 -8.04 6.80
C CYS A 91 -16.26 -8.29 6.97
N VAL A 92 -17.12 -7.76 6.08
CA VAL A 92 -18.58 -8.05 6.11
C VAL A 92 -18.86 -9.53 5.84
N THR A 93 -17.97 -10.22 5.13
CA THR A 93 -18.12 -11.64 4.82
C THR A 93 -17.13 -12.49 5.62
N VAL A 94 -17.56 -13.66 6.09
CA VAL A 94 -16.69 -14.59 6.84
C VAL A 94 -15.47 -15.01 6.01
N ILE A 95 -15.64 -15.17 4.69
CA ILE A 95 -14.57 -15.54 3.75
C ILE A 95 -13.61 -14.36 3.51
N GLY A 96 -14.10 -13.12 3.58
CA GLY A 96 -13.34 -11.91 3.33
C GLY A 96 -12.49 -11.42 4.52
N ILE A 97 -12.77 -11.86 5.75
CA ILE A 97 -11.99 -11.53 6.96
C ILE A 97 -10.46 -11.62 6.77
N PRO A 98 -9.87 -12.71 6.22
CA PRO A 98 -8.42 -12.77 6.00
C PRO A 98 -7.90 -11.69 5.04
N PHE A 99 -8.69 -11.31 4.03
CA PHE A 99 -8.35 -10.22 3.09
C PHE A 99 -8.55 -8.85 3.75
N GLY A 100 -9.54 -8.71 4.63
CA GLY A 100 -9.74 -7.51 5.44
C GLY A 100 -8.54 -7.24 6.36
N ILE A 101 -8.08 -8.26 7.08
CA ILE A 101 -6.88 -8.18 7.92
C ILE A 101 -5.64 -7.80 7.08
N GLN A 102 -5.49 -8.36 5.89
CA GLN A 102 -4.39 -8.00 4.99
C GLN A 102 -4.49 -6.53 4.53
N SER A 103 -5.70 -6.04 4.27
CA SER A 103 -5.93 -4.64 3.92
C SER A 103 -5.51 -3.70 5.04
N PHE A 104 -5.83 -4.00 6.30
CA PHE A 104 -5.36 -3.17 7.43
C PHE A 104 -3.83 -3.18 7.60
N LYS A 105 -3.16 -4.30 7.30
CA LYS A 105 -1.69 -4.34 7.27
C LYS A 105 -1.12 -3.45 6.18
N MET A 106 -1.72 -3.48 4.99
CA MET A 106 -1.35 -2.61 3.87
C MET A 106 -1.67 -1.14 4.17
N ALA A 107 -2.73 -0.84 4.92
CA ALA A 107 -3.04 0.52 5.36
C ALA A 107 -1.93 1.12 6.23
N LYS A 108 -1.43 0.35 7.21
CA LYS A 108 -0.28 0.79 8.04
C LYS A 108 0.95 1.06 7.17
N LEU A 109 1.20 0.17 6.22
CA LEU A 109 2.32 0.29 5.31
C LEU A 109 2.16 1.48 4.33
N ALA A 110 0.93 1.80 3.94
CA ALA A 110 0.60 2.95 3.10
C ALA A 110 0.83 4.30 3.80
N LEU A 111 0.61 4.36 5.12
CA LEU A 111 0.95 5.53 5.93
C LEU A 111 2.47 5.71 6.05
N PHE A 112 3.21 4.62 6.23
CA PHE A 112 4.64 4.65 6.50
C PHE A 112 5.45 3.79 5.51
N PRO A 113 5.47 4.16 4.20
CA PRO A 113 6.12 3.35 3.18
C PRO A 113 7.65 3.49 3.18
N PHE A 114 8.19 4.56 3.76
CA PHE A 114 9.64 4.80 3.80
C PHE A 114 10.26 4.11 5.01
N GLY A 115 11.39 3.44 4.79
CA GLY A 115 12.01 2.58 5.80
C GLY A 115 11.31 1.23 5.95
N ALA A 116 10.50 0.81 4.98
CA ALA A 116 10.02 -0.56 4.89
C ALA A 116 10.81 -1.30 3.80
N ASP A 117 11.44 -2.41 4.17
CA ASP A 117 12.07 -3.36 3.23
C ASP A 117 11.08 -4.48 2.92
N VAL A 118 10.96 -4.82 1.64
CA VAL A 118 10.00 -5.82 1.14
C VAL A 118 10.79 -6.97 0.54
N ARG A 119 10.71 -8.15 1.17
CA ARG A 119 11.38 -9.40 0.73
C ARG A 119 10.39 -10.48 0.32
#